data_AF-A0A6S6TIW5-F1
#
_entry.id   AF-A0A6S6TIW5-F1
#
_cell.length_a   1.000
_cell.length_b   1.000
_cell.length_c   1.000
_cell.angle_alpha   90.00
_cell.angle_beta   90.00
_cell.angle_gamma   90.00
#
_symmetry.space_group_name_H-M   'P 1'
#
loop_
_entity.id
_entity.type
_entity.pdbx_description
1 polymer ?
#
loop_
_entity_poly.entity_id
_entity_poly.type
_entity_poly.pdbx_seq_one_letter_code
_entity_poly.pdbx_strand_id
1 'polypeptide(L)'
;MKKNYKHYLVPITFIVLTVIGCLLHIFFDNDWWGLRLWVALDVSFAVALGVIAFMVYLEYIKAEDEIKIYFHVKGKLKNTGLSLLRKDCTRSEIFGLLGMMQPENSKRFSVDTTELALILKEVQAVQKAQKNRFVIEMKNHEFEQFEILEEEV
;
A
#
# COMPACT_ATOMS: atom_id res chain seq x y z
N MET A 1 -6.54 20.14 7.24
CA MET A 1 -5.16 19.68 6.96
C MET A 1 -4.78 18.63 8.00
N LYS A 2 -5.12 17.35 7.79
CA LYS A 2 -4.78 16.26 8.74
C LYS A 2 -3.28 15.98 8.63
N LYS A 3 -2.49 16.45 9.61
CA LYS A 3 -1.06 16.10 9.73
C LYS A 3 -0.93 14.57 9.78
N ASN A 4 -0.16 13.99 8.87
CA ASN A 4 0.14 12.56 8.84
C ASN A 4 1.09 12.19 9.99
N TYR A 5 0.55 12.00 11.19
CA TYR A 5 1.31 11.58 12.38
C TYR A 5 2.04 10.24 12.18
N LYS A 6 1.59 9.40 11.23
CA LYS A 6 2.20 8.10 10.93
C LYS A 6 3.66 8.21 10.46
N HIS A 7 4.06 9.30 9.79
CA HIS A 7 5.45 9.44 9.31
C HIS A 7 6.45 9.73 10.42
N TYR A 8 6.03 10.39 11.51
CA TYR A 8 6.90 10.68 12.65
C TYR A 8 6.87 9.58 13.71
N LEU A 9 5.96 8.61 13.58
CA LEU A 9 5.81 7.53 14.55
C LEU A 9 7.07 6.67 14.63
N VAL A 10 7.67 6.33 13.48
CA VAL A 10 8.91 5.53 13.39
C VAL A 10 10.11 6.22 14.05
N PRO A 11 10.47 7.48 13.73
CA PRO A 11 11.59 8.16 14.38
C PRO A 11 11.30 8.44 15.87
N ILE A 12 10.04 8.68 16.26
CA ILE A 12 9.68 8.84 17.67
C ILE A 12 9.86 7.51 18.42
N THR A 13 9.40 6.38 17.88
CA THR A 13 9.62 5.07 18.50
C THR A 13 11.11 4.73 18.62
N PHE A 14 11.92 5.11 17.62
CA PHE A 14 13.37 4.96 17.66
C PHE A 14 13.99 5.76 18.81
N ILE A 15 13.66 7.06 18.93
CA ILE A 15 14.19 7.91 20.00
C ILE A 15 13.77 7.39 21.38
N VAL A 16 12.50 7.01 21.54
CA VAL A 16 11.97 6.52 22.82
C VAL A 16 12.64 5.21 23.24
N LEU A 17 12.79 4.24 22.33
CA LEU A 17 13.45 2.96 22.64
C LEU A 17 14.93 3.16 22.99
N THR A 18 15.64 4.02 22.26
CA THR A 18 17.04 4.35 22.56
C THR A 18 17.20 5.04 23.92
N VAL A 19 16.31 5.98 24.26
CA VAL A 19 16.33 6.66 25.55
C VAL A 19 16.00 5.70 26.71
N ILE A 20 15.01 4.82 26.54
CA ILE A 20 14.67 3.80 27.56
C ILE A 20 15.83 2.83 27.78
N GLY A 21 16.45 2.33 26.70
CA GLY A 21 17.62 1.45 26.80
C GLY A 21 18.79 2.12 27.51
N CYS A 22 19.02 3.40 27.23
CA CYS A 22 20.07 4.18 27.89
C CYS A 22 19.76 4.44 29.38
N LEU A 23 18.51 4.78 29.73
CA LEU A 23 18.07 5.02 31.11
C LEU A 23 18.12 3.77 31.98
N LEU A 24 17.62 2.62 31.48
CA LEU A 24 17.70 1.35 32.19
C LEU A 24 19.14 0.95 32.48
N HIS A 25 20.09 1.33 31.62
CA HIS A 25 21.50 0.99 31.85
C HIS A 25 22.19 1.92 32.86
N ILE A 26 21.86 3.20 32.86
CA ILE A 26 22.42 4.20 33.81
C ILE A 26 21.92 3.96 35.24
N PHE A 27 20.64 3.59 35.42
CA PHE A 27 20.04 3.48 36.75
C PHE A 27 20.37 2.17 37.49
N PHE A 28 20.89 1.14 36.81
CA PHE A 28 21.03 -0.20 37.38
C PHE A 28 22.46 -0.64 37.70
N ASP A 29 23.54 0.12 37.42
CA ASP A 29 24.88 -0.45 37.68
C ASP A 29 26.07 0.52 37.83
N ASN A 30 27.09 0.10 38.58
CA ASN A 30 28.00 0.99 39.34
C ASN A 30 29.52 0.95 38.95
N ASP A 31 29.94 0.55 37.74
CA ASP A 31 31.36 0.69 37.33
C ASP A 31 31.63 0.69 35.81
N TRP A 32 32.74 1.31 35.37
CA TRP A 32 33.27 1.38 33.98
C TRP A 32 32.29 1.85 32.88
N TRP A 33 31.95 3.14 32.95
CA TRP A 33 30.96 3.81 32.12
C TRP A 33 31.16 3.73 30.59
N GLY A 34 32.38 3.86 30.06
CA GLY A 34 32.61 4.02 28.62
C GLY A 34 32.35 2.77 27.78
N LEU A 35 32.84 1.61 28.25
CA LEU A 35 32.67 0.33 27.56
C LEU A 35 31.21 -0.14 27.63
N ARG A 36 30.54 0.19 28.74
CA ARG A 36 29.12 -0.09 28.99
C ARG A 36 28.19 0.78 28.16
N LEU A 37 28.50 2.07 27.99
CA LEU A 37 27.75 2.96 27.11
C LEU A 37 27.81 2.47 25.66
N TRP A 38 28.97 1.96 25.21
CA TRP A 38 29.10 1.32 23.90
C TRP A 38 28.22 0.06 23.76
N VAL A 39 28.20 -0.81 24.76
CA VAL A 39 27.35 -2.01 24.76
C VAL A 39 25.86 -1.63 24.78
N ALA A 40 25.45 -0.65 25.57
CA ALA A 40 24.07 -0.20 25.62
C ALA A 40 23.63 0.45 24.30
N LEU A 41 24.50 1.24 23.67
CA LEU A 41 24.25 1.76 22.34
C LEU A 41 24.07 0.63 21.33
N ASP A 42 24.98 -0.34 21.31
CA ASP A 42 24.92 -1.48 20.38
C ASP A 42 23.62 -2.28 20.54
N VAL A 43 23.23 -2.61 21.77
CA VAL A 43 21.95 -3.28 22.07
C VAL A 43 20.76 -2.42 21.63
N SER A 44 20.79 -1.11 21.89
CA SER A 44 19.69 -0.20 21.49
C SER A 44 19.55 -0.11 19.97
N PHE A 45 20.66 -0.05 19.23
CA PHE A 45 20.68 -0.07 17.77
C PHE A 45 20.18 -1.40 17.23
N ALA A 46 20.60 -2.52 17.82
CA ALA A 46 20.14 -3.86 17.43
C ALA A 46 18.61 -4.01 17.59
N VAL A 47 18.05 -3.57 18.73
CA VAL A 47 16.60 -3.56 18.96
C VAL A 47 15.90 -2.65 17.96
N ALA A 48 16.41 -1.45 17.74
CA ALA A 48 15.81 -0.50 16.81
C ALA A 48 15.82 -1.00 15.36
N LEU A 49 16.92 -1.60 14.91
CA LEU A 49 17.02 -2.25 13.61
C LEU A 49 16.04 -3.41 13.48
N GLY A 50 15.87 -4.21 14.54
CA GLY A 50 14.87 -5.28 14.59
C GLY A 50 13.44 -4.74 14.41
N VAL A 51 13.11 -3.64 15.07
CA VAL A 51 11.79 -2.98 14.92
C VAL A 51 11.60 -2.44 13.50
N ILE A 52 12.60 -1.77 12.92
CA ILE A 52 12.53 -1.26 11.54
C ILE A 52 12.36 -2.42 10.56
N ALA A 53 13.16 -3.47 10.68
CA ALA A 53 13.07 -4.66 9.83
C ALA A 53 11.68 -5.31 9.92
N PHE A 54 11.13 -5.41 11.13
CA PHE A 54 9.76 -5.93 11.33
C PHE A 54 8.70 -5.04 10.69
N MET A 55 8.81 -3.71 10.82
CA MET A 55 7.85 -2.78 10.18
C MET A 55 7.92 -2.87 8.66
N VAL A 56 9.12 -2.91 8.09
CA VAL A 56 9.33 -3.09 6.64
C VAL A 56 8.76 -4.43 6.18
N TYR A 57 8.96 -5.50 6.95
CA TYR A 57 8.39 -6.81 6.66
C TYR A 57 6.85 -6.79 6.63
N LEU A 58 6.21 -6.11 7.58
CA LEU A 58 4.75 -5.95 7.59
C LEU A 58 4.23 -5.12 6.41
N GLU A 59 4.97 -4.09 5.98
CA GLU A 59 4.63 -3.32 4.78
C GLU A 59 4.80 -4.17 3.51
N TYR A 60 5.86 -4.98 3.45
CA TYR A 60 6.13 -5.89 2.36
C TYR A 60 5.00 -6.91 2.18
N ILE A 61 4.57 -7.59 3.26
CA ILE A 61 3.45 -8.56 3.17
C ILE A 61 2.19 -7.91 2.62
N LYS A 62 1.82 -6.72 3.11
CA LYS A 62 0.63 -6.00 2.63
C LYS A 62 0.72 -5.63 1.15
N ALA A 63 1.93 -5.42 0.65
CA ALA A 63 2.18 -5.05 -0.74
C ALA A 63 2.05 -6.26 -1.69
N GLU A 64 2.27 -7.48 -1.19
CA GLU A 64 2.08 -8.74 -1.91
C GLU A 64 0.61 -9.22 -1.90
N ASP A 65 -0.32 -8.52 -1.22
CA ASP A 65 -1.74 -8.87 -1.27
C ASP A 65 -2.28 -8.73 -2.71
N GLU A 66 -3.00 -9.75 -3.17
CA GLU A 66 -3.76 -9.68 -4.42
C GLU A 66 -5.03 -8.83 -4.27
N ILE A 67 -5.26 -7.97 -5.26
CA ILE A 67 -6.40 -7.07 -5.36
C ILE A 67 -7.20 -7.43 -6.60
N LYS A 68 -8.44 -7.84 -6.38
CA LYS A 68 -9.41 -8.10 -7.46
C LYS A 68 -9.92 -6.79 -8.06
N ILE A 69 -10.09 -6.79 -9.38
CA ILE A 69 -10.59 -5.65 -10.15
C ILE A 69 -12.08 -5.84 -10.42
N TYR A 70 -12.85 -4.76 -10.24
CA TYR A 70 -14.28 -4.73 -10.49
C TYR A 70 -14.65 -3.51 -11.31
N PHE A 71 -15.67 -3.66 -12.15
CA PHE A 71 -16.38 -2.56 -12.77
C PHE A 71 -17.66 -2.27 -12.00
N HIS A 72 -17.91 -1.00 -11.71
CA HIS A 72 -19.16 -0.55 -11.10
C HIS A 72 -20.02 0.12 -12.16
N VAL A 73 -21.10 -0.56 -12.56
CA VAL A 73 -21.97 -0.16 -13.68
C VAL A 73 -23.42 -0.24 -13.21
N LYS A 74 -24.18 0.86 -13.35
CA LYS A 74 -25.60 0.94 -12.92
C LYS A 74 -25.85 0.47 -11.47
N GLY A 75 -24.93 0.75 -10.54
CA GLY A 75 -25.09 0.34 -9.15
C GLY A 75 -24.75 -1.13 -8.87
N LYS A 76 -24.27 -1.89 -9.88
CA LYS A 76 -23.84 -3.28 -9.74
C LYS A 76 -22.33 -3.40 -9.90
N LEU A 77 -21.71 -4.21 -9.04
CA LEU A 77 -20.31 -4.59 -9.18
C LEU A 77 -20.23 -5.82 -10.08
N LYS A 78 -19.43 -5.72 -11.14
CA LYS A 78 -19.11 -6.79 -12.08
C LYS A 78 -17.63 -7.16 -11.88
N ASN A 79 -17.36 -8.42 -11.57
CA ASN A 79 -16.00 -8.94 -11.47
C ASN A 79 -15.40 -9.02 -12.87
N THR A 80 -14.15 -8.57 -13.05
CA THR A 80 -13.47 -8.68 -14.34
C THR A 80 -12.75 -10.02 -14.51
N GLY A 81 -12.65 -10.82 -13.44
CA GLY A 81 -11.85 -12.06 -13.41
C GLY A 81 -10.34 -11.79 -13.29
N LEU A 82 -9.92 -10.52 -13.22
CA LEU A 82 -8.52 -10.13 -13.10
C LEU A 82 -8.17 -9.74 -11.66
N SER A 83 -7.00 -10.18 -11.22
CA SER A 83 -6.34 -9.71 -10.00
C SER A 83 -4.97 -9.13 -10.33
N LEU A 84 -4.50 -8.23 -9.47
CA LEU A 84 -3.15 -7.72 -9.50
C LEU A 84 -2.57 -7.64 -8.09
N LEU A 85 -1.25 -7.70 -7.95
CA LEU A 85 -0.61 -7.43 -6.65
C LEU A 85 -0.80 -5.96 -6.27
N ARG A 86 -1.02 -5.69 -4.98
CA ARG A 86 -1.26 -4.32 -4.48
C ARG A 86 -0.12 -3.38 -4.84
N LYS A 87 1.13 -3.85 -4.75
CA LYS A 87 2.34 -3.08 -5.12
C LYS A 87 2.36 -2.68 -6.60
N ASP A 88 1.81 -3.54 -7.46
CA ASP A 88 1.77 -3.37 -8.91
C ASP A 88 0.53 -2.60 -9.36
N CYS A 89 -0.33 -2.17 -8.42
CA CYS A 89 -1.47 -1.30 -8.70
C CYS A 89 -0.97 0.09 -9.04
N THR A 90 -0.51 0.27 -10.27
CA THR A 90 -0.07 1.54 -10.82
C THR A 90 -1.01 1.99 -11.92
N ARG A 91 -0.96 3.28 -12.25
CA ARG A 91 -1.70 3.81 -13.40
C ARG A 91 -1.42 2.97 -14.66
N SER A 92 -0.14 2.74 -14.97
CA SER A 92 0.26 2.05 -16.19
C SER A 92 -0.29 0.62 -16.26
N GLU A 93 -0.23 -0.13 -15.16
CA GLU A 93 -0.78 -1.50 -15.11
C GLU A 93 -2.29 -1.50 -15.28
N ILE A 94 -3.02 -0.62 -14.58
CA ILE A 94 -4.48 -0.53 -14.74
C ILE A 94 -4.86 -0.19 -16.19
N PHE A 95 -4.19 0.78 -16.83
CA PHE A 95 -4.46 1.11 -18.23
C PHE A 95 -4.03 0.00 -19.20
N GLY A 96 -2.95 -0.73 -18.89
CA GLY A 96 -2.53 -1.91 -19.64
C GLY A 96 -3.59 -3.01 -19.59
N LEU A 97 -4.08 -3.35 -18.40
CA LEU A 97 -5.14 -4.34 -18.19
C LEU A 97 -6.44 -3.95 -18.89
N LEU A 98 -6.83 -2.67 -18.82
CA LEU A 98 -8.00 -2.17 -19.55
C LEU A 98 -7.81 -2.28 -21.07
N GLY A 99 -6.61 -1.99 -21.57
CA GLY A 99 -6.29 -2.17 -22.99
C GLY A 99 -6.34 -3.63 -23.44
N MET A 100 -5.98 -4.59 -22.56
CA MET A 100 -6.07 -6.03 -22.87
C MET A 100 -7.50 -6.56 -22.92
N MET A 101 -8.40 -5.99 -22.13
CA MET A 101 -9.82 -6.39 -22.10
C MET A 101 -10.65 -5.78 -23.24
N GLN A 102 -10.05 -4.89 -24.02
CA GLN A 102 -10.69 -4.24 -25.16
C GLN A 102 -10.48 -5.06 -26.44
N PRO A 103 -11.51 -5.28 -27.28
CA PRO A 103 -11.37 -5.97 -28.55
C PRO A 103 -10.53 -5.15 -29.55
N GLU A 104 -9.83 -5.84 -30.46
CA GLU A 104 -8.82 -5.26 -31.38
C GLU A 104 -9.31 -4.08 -32.23
N ASN A 105 -10.62 -3.98 -32.49
CA ASN A 105 -11.24 -2.93 -33.29
C ASN A 105 -11.86 -1.78 -32.48
N SER A 106 -11.66 -1.75 -31.17
CA SER A 106 -12.17 -0.67 -30.32
C SER A 106 -11.28 0.57 -30.39
N LYS A 107 -11.89 1.75 -30.24
CA LYS A 107 -11.12 2.99 -30.05
C LYS A 107 -10.34 2.86 -28.74
N ARG A 108 -9.07 3.29 -28.72
CA ARG A 108 -8.25 3.36 -27.50
C ARG A 108 -9.09 3.92 -26.36
N PHE A 109 -9.16 3.19 -25.24
CA PHE A 109 -9.80 3.64 -24.01
C PHE A 109 -9.39 5.08 -23.69
N SER A 110 -10.31 6.02 -23.86
CA SER A 110 -10.07 7.43 -23.55
C SER A 110 -10.91 7.79 -22.34
N VAL A 111 -10.23 8.04 -21.23
CA VAL A 111 -10.86 8.47 -19.98
C VAL A 111 -10.85 9.99 -19.93
N ASP A 112 -11.96 10.61 -19.57
CA ASP A 112 -11.97 12.05 -19.33
C ASP A 112 -11.10 12.41 -18.12
N THR A 113 -10.62 13.65 -18.07
CA THR A 113 -9.72 14.15 -17.01
C THR A 113 -10.31 13.96 -15.61
N THR A 114 -11.64 14.09 -15.49
CA THR A 114 -12.36 13.92 -14.23
C THR A 114 -12.37 12.46 -13.76
N GLU A 115 -12.62 11.52 -14.68
CA GLU A 115 -12.61 10.09 -14.41
C GLU A 115 -11.20 9.58 -14.14
N LEU A 116 -10.19 10.13 -14.83
CA LEU A 116 -8.78 9.85 -14.56
C LEU A 116 -8.41 10.23 -13.12
N ALA A 117 -8.92 11.35 -12.61
CA ALA A 117 -8.69 11.75 -11.22
C ALA A 117 -9.34 10.78 -10.22
N LEU A 118 -10.49 10.18 -10.55
CA LEU A 118 -11.14 9.15 -9.73
C LEU A 118 -10.33 7.85 -9.73
N ILE A 119 -9.89 7.40 -10.90
CA ILE A 119 -9.02 6.22 -11.05
C ILE A 119 -7.73 6.40 -10.24
N LEU A 120 -7.08 7.56 -10.33
CA LEU A 120 -5.86 7.84 -9.56
C LEU A 120 -6.08 7.84 -8.05
N LYS A 121 -7.21 8.38 -7.58
CA LYS A 121 -7.59 8.30 -6.16
C LYS A 121 -7.81 6.85 -5.73
N GLU A 122 -8.42 6.04 -6.58
CA GLU A 122 -8.66 4.63 -6.29
C GLU A 122 -7.34 3.85 -6.23
N VAL A 123 -6.44 4.08 -7.19
CA VAL A 123 -5.09 3.50 -7.20
C VAL A 123 -4.38 3.82 -5.89
N GLN A 124 -4.40 5.10 -5.49
CA GLN A 124 -3.75 5.53 -4.27
C GLN A 124 -4.39 4.90 -3.01
N ALA A 125 -5.72 4.73 -2.99
CA ALA A 125 -6.42 4.12 -1.88
C ALA A 125 -6.08 2.62 -1.74
N VAL A 126 -6.00 1.91 -2.87
CA VAL A 126 -5.60 0.50 -2.91
C VAL A 126 -4.14 0.33 -2.50
N GLN A 127 -3.22 1.12 -3.05
CA GLN A 127 -1.79 1.07 -2.69
C GLN A 127 -1.56 1.34 -1.19
N LYS A 128 -2.35 2.23 -0.58
CA LYS A 128 -2.26 2.54 0.86
C LYS A 128 -2.97 1.52 1.77
N ALA A 129 -3.40 0.39 1.23
CA ALA A 129 -4.17 -0.63 1.95
C ALA A 129 -5.45 -0.09 2.62
N GLN A 130 -6.07 0.94 2.04
CA GLN A 130 -7.36 1.46 2.51
C GLN A 130 -8.54 0.69 1.89
N LYS A 131 -8.31 0.05 0.75
CA LYS A 131 -9.28 -0.78 0.02
C LYS A 131 -8.63 -2.11 -0.36
N ASN A 132 -9.42 -3.19 -0.32
CA ASN A 132 -9.00 -4.54 -0.70
C ASN A 132 -9.51 -4.97 -2.07
N ARG A 133 -10.08 -4.02 -2.82
CA ARG A 133 -10.58 -4.20 -4.18
C ARG A 133 -10.36 -2.91 -4.96
N PHE A 134 -10.08 -3.04 -6.23
CA PHE A 134 -9.99 -1.92 -7.15
C PHE A 134 -11.30 -1.80 -7.92
N VAL A 135 -11.96 -0.64 -7.84
CA VAL A 135 -13.27 -0.43 -8.46
C VAL A 135 -13.17 0.70 -9.46
N ILE A 136 -13.53 0.40 -10.71
CA ILE A 136 -13.61 1.40 -11.78
C ILE A 136 -15.08 1.72 -12.01
N GLU A 137 -15.43 2.99 -11.82
CA GLU A 137 -16.76 3.47 -12.17
C GLU A 137 -16.86 3.61 -13.68
N MET A 138 -17.86 2.96 -14.29
CA MET A 138 -18.04 2.98 -15.74
C MET A 138 -19.48 3.27 -16.12
N LYS A 139 -19.66 4.01 -17.21
CA LYS A 139 -20.97 4.15 -17.86
C LYS A 139 -21.27 2.90 -18.67
N ASN A 140 -22.55 2.66 -18.96
CA ASN A 140 -22.98 1.45 -19.70
C ASN A 140 -22.33 1.33 -21.07
N HIS A 141 -22.28 2.43 -21.83
CA HIS A 141 -21.70 2.42 -23.18
C HIS A 141 -20.17 2.26 -23.18
N GLU A 142 -19.51 2.55 -22.04
CA GLU A 142 -18.08 2.27 -21.86
C GLU A 142 -17.88 0.79 -21.52
N PHE A 143 -18.76 0.23 -20.68
CA PHE A 143 -18.74 -1.19 -20.32
C PHE A 143 -18.95 -2.14 -21.51
N GLU A 144 -19.77 -1.75 -22.48
CA GLU A 144 -20.01 -2.50 -23.73
C GLU A 144 -18.72 -2.74 -24.56
N GLN A 145 -17.63 -2.05 -24.25
CA GLN A 145 -16.33 -2.18 -24.93
C GLN A 145 -15.45 -3.30 -24.36
N PHE A 146 -15.86 -3.96 -23.28
CA PHE A 146 -15.04 -4.97 -22.60
C PHE A 146 -15.64 -6.36 -22.72
N GLU A 147 -14.81 -7.32 -23.13
CA GLU A 147 -15.16 -8.74 -23.11
C GLU A 147 -14.86 -9.27 -21.70
N ILE A 148 -15.90 -9.39 -20.87
CA ILE A 148 -15.75 -9.85 -19.48
C ILE A 148 -16.19 -11.29 -19.39
N LEU A 149 -15.33 -12.13 -18.82
CA LEU A 149 -15.69 -13.47 -18.38
C LEU A 149 -16.63 -13.33 -17.18
N GLU A 150 -17.94 -13.47 -17.41
CA GLU A 150 -18.89 -13.54 -16.31
C GLU A 150 -18.64 -14.85 -15.53
N GLU A 151 -17.93 -14.76 -14.39
CA GLU A 151 -18.07 -15.79 -13.37
C GLU A 151 -19.44 -15.62 -12.74
N GLU A 152 -20.37 -16.54 -13.08
CA GLU A 152 -21.59 -16.74 -12.32
C GLU A 152 -21.22 -16.98 -10.86
N VAL A 153 -21.67 -16.08 -9.98
CA VAL A 153 -21.68 -16.28 -8.52
C VAL A 153 -22.98 -16.93 -8.13
#